data_AF-A0A1G1J5S9-F1
#
_entry.id   AF-A0A1G1J5S9-F1
#
_cell.length_a   1.000
_cell.length_b   1.000
_cell.length_c   1.000
_cell.angle_alpha   90.00
_cell.angle_beta   90.00
_cell.angle_gamma   90.00
#
_symmetry.space_group_name_H-M   'P 1'
#
loop_
_entity.id
_entity.type
_entity.pdbx_description
1 polymer ?
#
loop_
_entity_poly.entity_id
_entity_poly.type
_entity_poly.pdbx_seq_one_letter_code
_entity_poly.pdbx_strand_id
1 'polypeptide(L)'
;MFFIKHLEQDAKDNKVRIGSYCLMTNHFHFMLFPETKEGLIKLMKTLLQIYSQYFNRKHKRTGKIWENRYKLNLIEPESAWIVARYIERNPVRAKIVEKAEEYEYSSAAAHLKGEKDSLVTEDILKNNRENYIKFFHEKDADDKQELDRIRIIIQQQKAIGSRNFLERLEEKFGVGFGVRMRGRPRK
;
A
#
# COMPACT_ATOMS: atom_id res chain seq x y z
N MET A 1 10.08 -16.63 0.33
CA MET A 1 8.62 -16.87 0.34
C MET A 1 8.07 -16.71 -1.09
N PHE A 2 7.20 -17.61 -1.59
CA PHE A 2 6.77 -17.64 -3.02
C PHE A 2 6.21 -16.30 -3.51
N PHE A 3 5.38 -15.64 -2.71
CA PHE A 3 4.73 -14.37 -3.07
C PHE A 3 5.76 -13.23 -3.29
N ILE A 4 6.65 -13.00 -2.31
CA ILE A 4 7.71 -11.97 -2.35
C ILE A 4 8.60 -12.13 -3.58
N LYS A 5 9.04 -13.37 -3.87
CA LYS A 5 9.91 -13.64 -5.01
C LYS A 5 9.26 -13.28 -6.36
N HIS A 6 7.96 -13.56 -6.51
CA HIS A 6 7.24 -13.19 -7.73
C HIS A 6 6.92 -11.69 -7.77
N LEU A 7 6.63 -11.07 -6.64
CA LEU A 7 6.45 -9.61 -6.57
C LEU A 7 7.70 -8.87 -7.06
N GLU A 8 8.89 -9.27 -6.59
CA GLU A 8 10.16 -8.66 -7.00
C GLU A 8 10.39 -8.77 -8.52
N GLN A 9 10.25 -9.99 -9.05
CA GLN A 9 10.47 -10.27 -10.46
C GLN A 9 9.41 -9.58 -11.34
N ASP A 10 8.13 -9.73 -11.02
CA ASP A 10 7.03 -9.15 -11.80
C ASP A 10 7.08 -7.62 -11.76
N ALA A 11 7.46 -7.02 -10.63
CA ALA A 11 7.58 -5.56 -10.51
C ALA A 11 8.68 -5.03 -11.44
N LYS A 12 9.83 -5.71 -11.47
CA LYS A 12 10.92 -5.39 -12.40
C LYS A 12 10.50 -5.54 -13.87
N ASP A 13 9.88 -6.66 -14.23
CA ASP A 13 9.48 -6.95 -15.61
C ASP A 13 8.42 -5.96 -16.13
N ASN A 14 7.60 -5.42 -15.23
CA ASN A 14 6.55 -4.45 -15.55
C ASN A 14 6.93 -3.00 -15.29
N LYS A 15 8.20 -2.71 -14.94
CA LYS A 15 8.71 -1.37 -14.64
C LYS A 15 7.88 -0.65 -13.57
N VAL A 16 7.68 -1.32 -12.45
CA VAL A 16 6.99 -0.79 -11.28
C VAL A 16 7.96 -0.79 -10.12
N ARG A 17 8.26 0.39 -9.58
CA ARG A 17 9.06 0.50 -8.35
C ARG A 17 8.14 0.37 -7.13
N ILE A 18 8.68 -0.14 -6.04
CA ILE A 18 7.95 -0.38 -4.79
C ILE A 18 8.57 0.53 -3.72
N GLY A 19 7.74 1.38 -3.11
CA GLY A 19 8.18 2.28 -2.06
C GLY A 19 7.90 1.77 -0.65
N SER A 20 6.83 1.00 -0.45
CA SER A 20 6.49 0.42 0.86
C SER A 20 5.58 -0.79 0.66
N TYR A 21 5.69 -1.78 1.54
CA TYR A 21 4.84 -2.96 1.51
C TYR A 21 4.62 -3.57 2.91
N CYS A 22 3.51 -4.31 3.03
CA CYS A 22 3.26 -5.20 4.16
C CYS A 22 2.39 -6.37 3.69
N LEU A 23 2.90 -7.60 3.86
CA LEU A 23 2.16 -8.83 3.60
C LEU A 23 1.63 -9.39 4.91
N MET A 24 0.32 -9.37 5.09
CA MET A 24 -0.36 -10.02 6.21
C MET A 24 -0.76 -11.44 5.83
N THR A 25 -1.19 -12.23 6.81
CA THR A 25 -1.64 -13.61 6.58
C THR A 25 -2.90 -13.71 5.71
N ASN A 26 -3.72 -12.67 5.66
CA ASN A 26 -5.02 -12.65 4.97
C ASN A 26 -5.16 -11.53 3.91
N HIS A 27 -4.22 -10.59 3.82
CA HIS A 27 -4.23 -9.51 2.83
C HIS A 27 -2.84 -8.90 2.67
N PHE A 28 -2.67 -7.95 1.74
CA PHE A 28 -1.42 -7.22 1.56
C PHE A 28 -1.71 -5.75 1.26
N HIS A 29 -0.73 -4.89 1.51
CA HIS A 29 -0.73 -3.48 1.11
C HIS A 29 0.57 -3.15 0.38
N PHE A 30 0.48 -2.40 -0.71
CA PHE A 30 1.63 -1.93 -1.50
C PHE A 30 1.49 -0.45 -1.82
N MET A 31 2.62 0.26 -1.75
CA MET A 31 2.82 1.55 -2.41
C MET A 31 3.69 1.34 -3.64
N LEU A 32 3.10 1.56 -4.81
CA LEU A 32 3.69 1.25 -6.10
C LEU A 32 3.84 2.51 -6.96
N PHE A 33 4.95 2.59 -7.67
CA PHE A 33 5.34 3.69 -8.56
C PHE A 33 5.49 3.13 -9.98
N PRO A 34 4.39 3.04 -10.74
CA PRO A 34 4.44 2.53 -12.11
C PRO A 34 5.07 3.56 -13.06
N GLU A 35 6.05 3.12 -13.85
CA GLU A 35 6.70 3.96 -14.87
C GLU A 35 5.97 3.94 -16.23
N THR A 36 5.04 3.01 -16.39
CA THR A 36 4.24 2.83 -17.61
C THR A 36 2.76 2.77 -17.27
N LYS A 37 1.91 3.15 -18.23
CA LYS A 37 0.44 3.15 -18.06
C LYS A 37 -0.10 1.75 -17.73
N GLU A 38 0.47 0.71 -18.32
CA GLU A 38 0.01 -0.67 -18.17
C GLU A 38 0.77 -1.47 -17.11
N GLY A 39 1.92 -0.98 -16.64
CA GLY A 39 2.83 -1.73 -15.76
C GLY A 39 2.16 -2.23 -14.49
N LEU A 40 1.43 -1.35 -13.79
CA LEU A 40 0.68 -1.72 -12.59
C LEU A 40 -0.39 -2.79 -12.86
N ILE A 41 -1.13 -2.64 -13.97
CA ILE A 41 -2.21 -3.57 -14.32
C ILE A 41 -1.65 -4.96 -14.62
N LYS A 42 -0.55 -5.01 -15.39
CA LYS A 42 0.12 -6.27 -15.73
C LYS A 42 0.73 -6.94 -14.50
N LEU A 43 1.44 -6.18 -13.66
CA LEU A 43 1.97 -6.65 -12.37
C LEU A 43 0.88 -7.31 -11.52
N MET A 44 -0.20 -6.56 -11.22
CA MET A 44 -1.25 -7.07 -10.36
C MET A 44 -1.99 -8.26 -10.96
N LYS A 45 -2.19 -8.29 -12.28
CA LYS A 45 -2.83 -9.43 -12.96
C LYS A 45 -1.99 -10.69 -12.80
N THR A 46 -0.70 -10.61 -13.12
CA THR A 46 0.21 -11.76 -13.10
C THR A 46 0.43 -12.27 -11.69
N LEU A 47 0.76 -11.38 -10.74
CA LEU A 47 1.02 -11.73 -9.34
C LEU A 47 -0.17 -12.46 -8.70
N LEU A 48 -1.37 -11.91 -8.85
CA LEU A 48 -2.59 -12.50 -8.28
C LEU A 48 -2.96 -13.84 -8.92
N GLN A 49 -2.75 -13.96 -10.24
CA GLN A 49 -3.01 -15.19 -10.98
C GLN A 49 -2.05 -16.31 -10.57
N ILE A 50 -0.75 -16.04 -10.58
CA ILE A 50 0.29 -17.03 -10.25
C ILE A 50 0.13 -17.49 -8.80
N TYR A 51 -0.10 -16.56 -7.86
CA TYR A 51 -0.31 -16.94 -6.47
C TYR A 51 -1.58 -17.78 -6.27
N SER A 52 -2.68 -17.47 -6.98
CA SER A 52 -3.91 -18.28 -6.94
C SER A 52 -3.66 -19.72 -7.39
N GLN A 53 -2.94 -19.89 -8.49
CA GLN A 53 -2.60 -21.20 -9.02
C GLN A 53 -1.67 -21.96 -8.08
N TYR A 54 -0.64 -21.30 -7.55
CA TYR A 54 0.28 -21.87 -6.57
C TYR A 54 -0.46 -22.34 -5.31
N PHE A 55 -1.28 -21.47 -4.71
CA PHE A 55 -2.01 -21.77 -3.48
C PHE A 55 -2.96 -22.97 -3.68
N ASN A 56 -3.75 -22.95 -4.76
CA ASN A 56 -4.67 -24.04 -5.09
C ASN A 56 -3.93 -25.37 -5.31
N ARG A 57 -2.83 -25.37 -6.07
CA ARG A 57 -2.02 -26.58 -6.28
C ARG A 57 -1.41 -27.10 -4.98
N LYS A 58 -0.83 -26.21 -4.18
CA LYS A 58 -0.19 -26.56 -2.90
C LYS A 58 -1.17 -27.16 -1.89
N HIS A 59 -2.38 -26.60 -1.83
CA HIS A 59 -3.40 -27.02 -0.87
C HIS A 59 -4.42 -28.02 -1.44
N LYS A 60 -4.23 -28.52 -2.66
CA LYS A 60 -5.17 -29.40 -3.38
C LYS A 60 -6.60 -28.84 -3.41
N ARG A 61 -6.72 -27.52 -3.58
CA ARG A 61 -7.99 -26.78 -3.65
C ARG A 61 -8.27 -26.34 -5.08
N THR A 62 -9.52 -25.97 -5.32
CA THR A 62 -9.97 -25.31 -6.55
C THR A 62 -10.78 -24.05 -6.19
N GLY A 63 -10.98 -23.18 -7.17
CA GLY A 63 -11.79 -21.97 -7.00
C GLY A 63 -11.02 -20.71 -6.61
N LYS A 64 -11.77 -19.67 -6.25
CA LYS A 64 -11.28 -18.32 -5.99
C LYS A 64 -10.59 -18.23 -4.63
N ILE A 65 -9.39 -17.67 -4.57
CA ILE A 65 -8.68 -17.40 -3.30
C ILE A 65 -8.85 -15.96 -2.81
N TRP A 66 -9.11 -15.02 -3.72
CA TRP A 66 -9.24 -13.60 -3.42
C TRP A 66 -10.70 -13.24 -3.20
N GLU A 67 -11.05 -12.68 -2.05
CA GLU A 67 -12.44 -12.31 -1.77
C GLU A 67 -12.95 -11.22 -2.75
N ASN A 68 -12.14 -10.17 -2.93
CA ASN A 68 -12.48 -9.00 -3.73
C ASN A 68 -11.39 -8.68 -4.77
N ARG A 69 -11.68 -7.77 -5.70
CA ARG A 69 -10.64 -7.16 -6.54
C ARG A 69 -9.71 -6.32 -5.64
N TYR A 70 -8.45 -6.18 -6.04
CA TYR A 70 -7.55 -5.25 -5.37
C TYR A 70 -8.12 -3.82 -5.47
N LYS A 71 -7.87 -3.03 -4.42
CA LYS A 71 -8.24 -1.61 -4.38
C LYS A 71 -7.06 -0.78 -4.82
N LEU A 72 -7.35 0.35 -5.48
CA LEU A 72 -6.35 1.29 -5.96
C LEU A 72 -6.73 2.69 -5.49
N ASN A 73 -5.74 3.39 -4.95
CA ASN A 73 -5.86 4.76 -4.48
C ASN A 73 -4.67 5.54 -5.04
N LEU A 74 -4.93 6.69 -5.65
CA LEU A 74 -3.87 7.62 -6.06
C LEU A 74 -3.33 8.33 -4.83
N ILE A 75 -2.01 8.47 -4.74
CA ILE A 75 -1.34 9.09 -3.61
C ILE A 75 -0.57 10.31 -4.14
N GLU A 76 -0.79 11.47 -3.54
CA GLU A 76 0.07 12.63 -3.73
C GLU A 76 1.46 12.31 -3.16
N PRO A 77 2.57 12.58 -3.87
CA PRO A 77 3.92 12.23 -3.41
C PRO A 77 4.24 12.73 -1.99
N GLU A 78 3.74 13.90 -1.62
CA GLU A 78 3.90 14.52 -0.30
C GLU A 78 3.17 13.73 0.81
N SER A 79 2.18 12.91 0.46
CA SER A 79 1.47 12.03 1.39
C SER A 79 2.08 10.63 1.51
N ALA A 80 3.22 10.36 0.84
CA ALA A 80 3.85 9.04 0.83
C ALA A 80 4.19 8.57 2.25
N TRP A 81 4.72 9.42 3.13
CA TRP A 81 5.10 9.00 4.48
C TRP A 81 3.91 8.56 5.32
N ILE A 82 2.79 9.29 5.25
CA ILE A 82 1.55 8.93 5.95
C ILE A 82 1.07 7.55 5.50
N VAL A 83 1.10 7.29 4.18
CA VAL A 83 0.66 6.00 3.64
C VAL A 83 1.66 4.88 3.97
N ALA A 84 2.97 5.13 3.93
CA ALA A 84 3.98 4.15 4.32
C ALA A 84 3.86 3.78 5.81
N ARG A 85 3.72 4.77 6.70
CA ARG A 85 3.43 4.58 8.13
C ARG A 85 2.16 3.75 8.33
N TYR A 86 1.10 4.05 7.58
CA TYR A 86 -0.12 3.25 7.62
C TYR A 86 0.15 1.79 7.20
N ILE A 87 0.87 1.54 6.10
CA ILE A 87 1.19 0.20 5.61
C ILE A 87 2.02 -0.60 6.63
N GLU A 88 3.12 -0.02 7.09
CA GLU A 88 4.14 -0.67 7.91
C GLU A 88 3.70 -0.91 9.35
N ARG A 89 2.80 -0.08 9.89
CA ARG A 89 2.22 -0.30 11.22
C ARG A 89 1.09 -1.33 11.25
N ASN A 90 0.74 -1.95 10.11
CA ASN A 90 -0.34 -2.95 10.07
C ASN A 90 -0.11 -4.14 11.02
N PRO A 91 1.10 -4.74 11.08
CA PRO A 91 1.40 -5.84 11.99
C PRO A 91 1.26 -5.46 13.47
N VAL A 92 1.67 -4.23 13.83
CA VAL A 92 1.53 -3.68 15.18
C VAL A 92 0.07 -3.52 15.56
N ARG A 93 -0.75 -2.90 14.68
CA ARG A 93 -2.20 -2.76 14.90
C ARG A 93 -2.93 -4.10 14.98
N ALA A 94 -2.43 -5.11 14.27
CA ALA A 94 -2.93 -6.48 14.33
C ALA A 94 -2.40 -7.27 15.55
N LYS A 95 -1.55 -6.66 16.38
CA LYS A 95 -0.91 -7.28 17.56
C LYS A 95 -0.08 -8.52 17.24
N ILE A 96 0.54 -8.55 16.06
CA ILE A 96 1.44 -9.64 15.63
C ILE A 96 2.85 -9.42 16.18
N VAL A 97 3.29 -8.17 16.22
CA VAL A 97 4.58 -7.72 16.74
C VAL A 97 4.37 -6.45 17.57
N GLU A 98 5.31 -6.15 18.47
CA GLU A 98 5.27 -4.92 19.24
C GLU A 98 5.84 -3.74 18.44
N LYS A 99 6.88 -3.99 17.62
CA LYS A 99 7.50 -2.97 16.77
C LYS A 99 7.38 -3.33 15.29
N ALA A 100 7.16 -2.33 14.44
CA ALA A 100 6.90 -2.56 13.02
C ALA A 100 8.09 -3.20 12.31
N GLU A 101 9.31 -2.77 12.66
CA GLU A 101 10.58 -3.26 12.15
C GLU A 101 11.00 -4.66 12.63
N GLU A 102 10.15 -5.33 13.43
CA GLU A 102 10.31 -6.75 13.80
C GLU A 102 9.51 -7.66 12.86
N TYR A 103 8.63 -7.11 12.01
CA TYR A 103 7.83 -7.91 11.09
C TYR A 103 8.56 -8.12 9.76
N GLU A 104 9.03 -9.34 9.52
CA GLU A 104 9.87 -9.73 8.37
C GLU A 104 9.20 -9.54 6.99
N TYR A 105 7.87 -9.47 6.94
CA TYR A 105 7.13 -9.36 5.68
C TYR A 105 6.63 -7.94 5.40
N SER A 106 7.42 -6.94 5.79
CA SER A 106 7.16 -5.52 5.55
C SER A 106 8.45 -4.72 5.31
N SER A 107 8.34 -3.59 4.62
CA SER A 107 9.42 -2.62 4.40
C SER A 107 9.83 -1.83 5.64
N ALA A 108 9.17 -2.03 6.79
CA ALA A 108 9.43 -1.25 8.02
C ALA A 108 10.90 -1.32 8.46
N ALA A 109 11.54 -2.49 8.40
CA ALA A 109 12.95 -2.63 8.77
C ALA A 109 13.88 -1.86 7.80
N ALA A 110 13.57 -1.87 6.49
CA ALA A 110 14.33 -1.11 5.51
C ALA A 110 14.26 0.40 5.76
N HIS A 111 13.07 0.91 6.12
CA HIS A 111 12.91 2.34 6.39
C HIS A 111 13.41 2.77 7.76
N LEU A 112 13.15 1.99 8.82
CA LEU A 112 13.44 2.39 10.20
C LEU A 112 14.86 2.03 10.65
N LYS A 113 15.37 0.85 10.23
CA LYS A 113 16.72 0.39 10.59
C LYS A 113 17.74 0.60 9.46
N GLY A 114 17.28 0.87 8.24
CA GLY A 114 18.17 0.97 7.07
C GLY A 114 18.67 -0.38 6.58
N GLU A 115 17.98 -1.46 6.91
CA GLU A 115 18.29 -2.80 6.41
C GLU A 115 18.14 -2.85 4.88
N LYS A 116 18.97 -3.67 4.23
CA LYS A 116 18.87 -3.84 2.78
C LYS A 116 17.66 -4.70 2.45
N ASP A 117 16.76 -4.17 1.64
CA ASP A 117 15.60 -4.87 1.12
C ASP A 117 15.55 -4.69 -0.40
N SER A 118 15.57 -5.79 -1.16
CA SER A 118 15.56 -5.74 -2.62
C SER A 118 14.19 -5.41 -3.21
N LEU A 119 13.10 -5.53 -2.44
CA LEU A 119 11.79 -5.07 -2.87
C LEU A 119 11.69 -3.55 -2.85
N VAL A 120 12.27 -2.88 -1.85
CA VAL A 120 12.20 -1.42 -1.72
C VAL A 120 13.11 -0.76 -2.77
N THR A 121 12.49 -0.35 -3.88
CA THR A 121 13.17 0.14 -5.10
C THR A 121 12.85 1.61 -5.42
N GLU A 122 11.93 2.22 -4.67
CA GLU A 122 11.66 3.65 -4.65
C GLU A 122 12.11 4.23 -3.31
N ASP A 123 12.99 5.24 -3.33
CA ASP A 123 13.32 6.01 -2.13
C ASP A 123 12.21 7.03 -1.82
N ILE A 124 11.20 6.56 -1.08
CA ILE A 124 10.13 7.43 -0.58
C ILE A 124 10.60 8.36 0.56
N LEU A 125 11.76 8.07 1.17
CA LEU A 125 12.31 8.85 2.27
C LEU A 125 13.10 10.06 1.76
N LYS A 126 13.50 10.07 0.47
CA LYS A 126 14.27 11.14 -0.17
C LYS A 126 15.54 11.49 0.63
N ASN A 127 16.27 10.47 1.05
CA ASN A 127 17.43 10.58 1.96
C ASN A 127 17.14 11.20 3.34
N ASN A 128 15.88 11.24 3.79
CA ASN A 128 15.49 11.85 5.07
C ASN A 128 14.96 10.83 6.07
N ARG A 129 15.73 9.74 6.27
CA ARG A 129 15.36 8.63 7.16
C ARG A 129 15.14 9.10 8.60
N GLU A 130 15.98 10.00 9.10
CA GLU A 130 15.88 10.48 10.48
C GLU A 130 14.53 11.16 10.75
N ASN A 131 14.06 12.01 9.83
CA ASN A 131 12.75 12.65 9.98
C ASN A 131 11.61 11.65 9.78
N TYR A 132 11.76 10.67 8.89
CA TYR A 132 10.77 9.60 8.77
C TYR A 132 10.64 8.79 10.07
N ILE A 133 11.75 8.42 10.72
CA ILE A 133 11.73 7.72 12.01
C ILE A 133 11.02 8.57 13.07
N LYS A 134 11.33 9.86 13.16
CA LYS A 134 10.63 10.78 14.09
C LYS A 134 9.12 10.81 13.81
N PHE A 135 8.74 11.01 12.55
CA PHE A 135 7.35 10.99 12.09
C PHE A 135 6.66 9.64 12.37
N PHE A 136 7.36 8.52 12.20
CA PHE A 136 6.80 7.18 12.37
C PHE A 136 6.42 6.88 13.83
N HIS A 137 7.18 7.43 14.77
CA HIS A 137 7.01 7.23 16.22
C HIS A 137 6.28 8.39 16.92
N GLU A 138 5.69 9.32 16.17
CA GLU A 138 4.79 10.33 16.74
C GLU A 138 3.68 9.67 17.58
N LYS A 139 3.30 10.30 18.69
CA LYS A 139 2.37 9.71 19.67
C LYS A 139 0.98 9.46 19.09
N ASP A 140 0.61 10.21 18.06
CA ASP A 140 -0.63 10.16 17.31
C ASP A 140 -0.52 9.35 16.01
N ALA A 141 0.56 8.58 15.81
CA ALA A 141 0.76 7.76 14.62
C ALA A 141 -0.35 6.71 14.36
N ASP A 142 -1.09 6.32 15.39
CA ASP A 142 -2.30 5.50 15.30
C ASP A 142 -3.53 6.26 15.85
N ASP A 143 -3.58 7.59 15.70
CA ASP A 143 -4.79 8.35 16.00
C ASP A 143 -5.97 7.72 15.25
N LYS A 144 -7.00 7.41 16.03
CA LYS A 144 -8.16 6.69 15.53
C LYS A 144 -8.86 7.47 14.43
N GLN A 145 -8.91 8.81 14.53
CA GLN A 145 -9.58 9.63 13.52
C GLN A 145 -8.80 9.62 12.19
N GLU A 146 -7.48 9.78 12.23
CA GLU A 146 -6.63 9.66 11.04
C GLU A 146 -6.73 8.28 10.39
N LEU A 147 -6.64 7.21 11.18
CA LEU A 147 -6.75 5.84 10.68
C LEU A 147 -8.11 5.57 10.03
N ASP A 148 -9.20 5.99 10.68
CA ASP A 148 -10.55 5.80 10.13
C ASP A 148 -10.74 6.61 8.84
N ARG A 149 -10.15 7.82 8.75
CA ARG A 149 -10.12 8.61 7.52
C ARG A 149 -9.39 7.87 6.38
N ILE A 150 -8.18 7.37 6.63
CA ILE A 150 -7.40 6.60 5.63
C ILE A 150 -8.18 5.35 5.20
N ARG A 151 -8.77 4.62 6.14
CA ARG A 151 -9.60 3.43 5.85
C ARG A 151 -10.79 3.77 4.97
N ILE A 152 -11.50 4.85 5.24
CA ILE A 152 -12.63 5.30 4.42
C ILE A 152 -12.16 5.63 3.00
N ILE A 153 -11.04 6.35 2.85
CA ILE A 153 -10.45 6.67 1.54
C ILE A 153 -10.13 5.40 0.76
N ILE A 154 -9.43 4.45 1.40
CA ILE A 154 -9.08 3.15 0.81
C ILE A 154 -10.35 2.38 0.41
N GLN A 155 -11.34 2.32 1.30
CA GLN A 155 -12.59 1.60 1.04
C GLN A 155 -13.38 2.18 -0.13
N GLN A 156 -13.40 3.50 -0.28
CA GLN A 156 -14.07 4.19 -1.37
C GLN A 156 -13.21 4.35 -2.64
N GLN A 157 -11.96 3.84 -2.63
CA GLN A 157 -11.01 3.96 -3.73
C GLN A 157 -10.79 5.42 -4.18
N LYS A 158 -10.68 6.31 -3.20
CA LYS A 158 -10.46 7.76 -3.39
C LYS A 158 -8.98 8.12 -3.33
N ALA A 159 -8.63 9.32 -3.80
CA ALA A 159 -7.24 9.76 -3.75
C ALA A 159 -6.85 10.20 -2.33
N ILE A 160 -5.59 10.00 -1.97
CA ILE A 160 -4.97 10.46 -0.73
C ILE A 160 -4.05 11.63 -1.11
N GLY A 161 -4.30 12.80 -0.55
CA GLY A 161 -3.51 13.99 -0.83
C GLY A 161 -4.15 15.26 -0.28
N SER A 162 -3.48 16.38 -0.53
CA SER A 162 -3.94 17.73 -0.24
C SER A 162 -5.22 18.07 -1.00
N ARG A 163 -5.94 19.07 -0.51
CA ARG A 163 -7.15 19.57 -1.18
C ARG A 163 -6.86 20.02 -2.61
N ASN A 164 -5.76 20.73 -2.82
CA ASN A 164 -5.36 21.18 -4.15
C ASN A 164 -5.10 20.00 -5.10
N PHE A 165 -4.46 18.93 -4.63
CA PHE A 165 -4.27 17.72 -5.43
C PHE A 165 -5.59 17.09 -5.85
N LEU A 166 -6.54 16.97 -4.92
CA LEU A 166 -7.86 16.42 -5.22
C LEU A 166 -8.58 17.28 -6.25
N GLU A 167 -8.60 18.61 -6.08
CA GLU A 167 -9.24 19.55 -7.01
C GLU A 167 -8.66 19.43 -8.43
N ARG A 168 -7.33 19.35 -8.56
CA ARG A 168 -6.68 19.14 -9.88
C ARG A 168 -7.04 17.81 -10.53
N LEU A 169 -7.18 16.73 -9.74
CA LEU A 169 -7.60 15.44 -10.28
C LEU A 169 -9.06 15.48 -10.74
N GLU A 170 -9.94 16.12 -9.96
CA GLU A 170 -11.35 16.25 -10.30
C GLU A 170 -11.54 17.08 -11.58
N GLU A 171 -10.80 18.18 -11.72
CA GLU A 171 -10.79 19.00 -12.94
C GLU A 171 -10.30 18.20 -14.16
N LYS A 172 -9.20 17.44 -14.00
CA LYS A 172 -8.59 16.69 -15.11
C LYS A 172 -9.45 15.54 -15.63
N PHE A 173 -10.13 14.81 -14.75
CA PHE A 173 -10.85 13.59 -15.12
C PHE A 173 -12.38 13.73 -15.05
N GLY A 174 -12.91 14.86 -14.58
CA GLY A 174 -14.35 15.10 -14.48
C GLY A 174 -15.08 14.19 -13.49
N VAL A 175 -14.36 13.56 -12.55
CA VAL A 175 -14.92 12.62 -11.56
C VAL A 175 -14.45 12.98 -10.17
N GLY A 176 -15.31 12.82 -9.17
CA GLY A 176 -14.98 13.15 -7.77
C GLY A 176 -13.94 12.20 -7.16
N PHE A 177 -12.83 12.74 -6.67
CA PHE A 177 -11.74 12.01 -5.99
C PHE A 177 -11.75 12.22 -4.47
N GLY A 178 -12.59 13.13 -3.95
CA GLY A 178 -12.84 13.27 -2.51
C GLY A 178 -13.67 12.14 -1.88
N VAL A 179 -13.56 12.00 -0.56
CA VAL A 179 -14.41 11.11 0.25
C VAL A 179 -15.85 11.63 0.27
N ARG A 180 -16.82 10.74 0.06
CA ARG A 180 -18.23 11.06 0.29
C ARG A 180 -18.60 10.60 1.70
N MET A 181 -19.11 11.52 2.52
CA MET A 181 -19.68 11.15 3.83
C MET A 181 -20.93 10.28 3.63
N ARG A 182 -21.12 9.30 4.51
CA ARG A 182 -22.31 8.43 4.47
C ARG A 182 -23.57 9.26 4.74
N GLY A 183 -24.53 9.20 3.80
CA GLY A 183 -25.83 9.84 3.92
C GLY A 183 -26.46 10.09 2.54
N ARG A 184 -27.80 10.02 2.44
CA ARG A 184 -28.51 10.44 1.23
C ARG A 184 -28.22 11.93 0.99
N PRO A 185 -27.88 12.37 -0.23
CA PRO A 185 -27.79 13.80 -0.53
C PRO A 185 -29.09 14.48 -0.09
N ARG A 186 -29.00 15.59 0.66
CA ARG A 186 -30.19 16.38 0.97
C ARG A 186 -30.79 16.83 -0.37
N LYS A 187 -32.05 16.46 -0.58
CA LYS A 187 -32.87 16.95 -1.69
C LYS A 187 -33.04 18.46 -1.56
#